data_AF-A0A917M8A6-F1
#
_entry.id   AF-A0A917M8A6-F1
#
_cell.length_a   1.000
_cell.length_b   1.000
_cell.length_c   1.000
_cell.angle_alpha   90.00
_cell.angle_beta   90.00
_cell.angle_gamma   90.00
#
_symmetry.space_group_name_H-M   'P 1'
#
loop_
_entity.id
_entity.type
_entity.pdbx_description
1 polymer ?
#
loop_
_entity_poly.entity_id
_entity_poly.type
_entity_poly.pdbx_seq_one_letter_code
_entity_poly.pdbx_strand_id
1 'polypeptide(L)'
;MEMRRKLISLCMIVKDEEAFLADCLESVKGIADEIIIVDTGSTDRTTEIAARYGAVIVHYEWDHDFAKARNAGLDRAKGEWILFLDADERLDAATKGQLLDLIKDKSLSAMLLQIWNIVGDGEGQGATIHPVLRMFRNDKFIRFEGRIHEQIAPSILRKFPGARFHLTDAIIHHYGYKHQVVESKGKLKRNMELLKLAIAEEPENSFHRYNIGVEHLRVGEPEEALAAFRLVRNSPDFELLNYAHLVNKYEALSLQLLGRWQEAADSATEATVRFPTYTDMWHYKSLAHAQLAQLPEARAAAERAIELGVSPPQYHTEDGMGTFRTAYLLGRLCEALQDDQAVIRYYVLALRMKSSLLPPLFRLCAYYRSSGRSSAIGAILVSKLHCPDERSIMKVAGVMNASGCGQAALSWLEWHASTEKDSTLKQSLTDLLVRFRSGDHSALPFGERLSAANEQEGGEAREQRVSSKSWRDLADARLDLFQKSRRTALEQRAITAIRIQLPFYEGW
;
A
#
# COMPACT_ATOMS: atom_id res chain seq x y z
N MET A 1 -44.65 20.23 21.39
CA MET A 1 -43.84 19.32 20.56
C MET A 1 -42.85 18.64 21.47
N GLU A 2 -43.02 17.33 21.69
CA GLU A 2 -42.06 16.53 22.42
C GLU A 2 -40.74 16.57 21.64
N MET A 3 -39.66 17.12 22.21
CA MET A 3 -38.36 17.14 21.53
C MET A 3 -37.92 15.70 21.32
N ARG A 4 -37.97 15.22 20.07
CA ARG A 4 -37.46 13.90 19.71
C ARG A 4 -36.03 13.80 20.21
N ARG A 5 -35.75 12.83 21.08
CA ARG A 5 -34.41 12.58 21.61
C ARG A 5 -33.47 12.31 20.43
N LYS A 6 -32.42 13.11 20.30
CA LYS A 6 -31.38 12.90 19.29
C LYS A 6 -30.64 11.60 19.63
N LEU A 7 -30.50 10.70 18.67
CA LEU A 7 -29.83 9.42 18.86
C LEU A 7 -28.37 9.51 18.42
N ILE A 8 -28.09 10.08 17.25
CA ILE A 8 -26.72 10.19 16.72
C ILE A 8 -26.37 11.65 16.45
N SER A 9 -25.27 12.12 17.05
CA SER A 9 -24.57 13.35 16.64
C SER A 9 -23.37 12.98 15.78
N LEU A 10 -23.31 13.50 14.56
CA LEU A 10 -22.09 13.53 13.76
C LEU A 10 -21.22 14.68 14.25
N CYS A 11 -19.99 14.40 14.64
CA CYS A 11 -18.99 15.40 15.03
C CYS A 11 -17.80 15.34 14.07
N MET A 12 -17.44 16.47 13.47
CA MET A 12 -16.30 16.57 12.55
C MET A 12 -15.45 17.79 12.91
N ILE A 13 -14.15 17.70 12.65
CA ILE A 13 -13.27 18.86 12.54
C ILE A 13 -13.02 19.11 11.06
N VAL A 14 -13.02 20.36 10.62
CA VAL A 14 -12.80 20.71 9.20
C VAL A 14 -11.87 21.92 9.07
N LYS A 15 -11.18 21.98 7.94
CA LYS A 15 -10.47 23.17 7.47
C LYS A 15 -10.27 23.08 5.96
N ASP A 16 -10.85 24.03 5.22
CA ASP A 16 -10.66 24.15 3.77
C ASP A 16 -11.05 22.87 2.99
N GLU A 17 -12.23 22.32 3.30
CA GLU A 17 -12.75 21.04 2.79
C GLU A 17 -13.91 21.22 1.78
N GLU A 18 -13.99 22.34 1.06
CA GLU A 18 -15.12 22.61 0.15
C GLU A 18 -15.31 21.54 -0.94
N ALA A 19 -14.23 20.83 -1.30
CA ALA A 19 -14.22 19.80 -2.33
C ALA A 19 -14.87 18.48 -1.86
N PHE A 20 -14.85 18.18 -0.55
CA PHE A 20 -15.26 16.87 -0.03
C PHE A 20 -16.46 16.94 0.90
N LEU A 21 -16.63 18.04 1.65
CA LEU A 21 -17.59 18.11 2.76
C LEU A 21 -19.04 17.83 2.34
N ALA A 22 -19.49 18.32 1.18
CA ALA A 22 -20.87 18.13 0.74
C ALA A 22 -21.22 16.64 0.55
N ASP A 23 -20.33 15.87 -0.07
CA ASP A 23 -20.53 14.44 -0.30
C ASP A 23 -20.47 13.64 1.02
N CYS A 24 -19.59 14.04 1.95
CA CYS A 24 -19.55 13.46 3.30
C CYS A 24 -20.87 13.68 4.04
N LEU A 25 -21.39 14.92 4.06
CA LEU A 25 -22.62 15.25 4.76
C LEU A 25 -23.87 14.61 4.12
N GLU A 26 -23.93 14.51 2.79
CA GLU A 26 -25.01 13.76 2.13
C GLU A 26 -24.94 12.26 2.48
N SER A 27 -23.72 11.72 2.65
CA SER A 27 -23.54 10.31 3.03
C SER A 27 -24.09 9.96 4.42
N VAL A 28 -24.30 10.91 5.34
CA VAL A 28 -24.86 10.61 6.68
C VAL A 28 -26.34 10.98 6.82
N LYS A 29 -26.97 11.49 5.75
CA LYS A 29 -28.38 11.84 5.75
C LYS A 29 -29.25 10.62 6.04
N GLY A 30 -30.23 10.80 6.93
CA GLY A 30 -31.08 9.73 7.43
C GLY A 30 -30.45 8.89 8.56
N ILE A 31 -29.21 9.20 8.97
CA ILE A 31 -28.52 8.54 10.08
C ILE A 31 -28.21 9.54 11.21
N ALA A 32 -27.56 10.65 10.89
CA ALA A 32 -27.27 11.68 11.89
C ALA A 32 -28.51 12.53 12.17
N ASP A 33 -28.91 12.64 13.45
CA ASP A 33 -29.98 13.55 13.90
C ASP A 33 -29.45 14.99 14.13
N GLU A 34 -28.13 15.11 14.25
CA GLU A 34 -27.43 16.35 14.51
C GLU A 34 -26.05 16.31 13.86
N ILE A 35 -25.66 17.42 13.25
CA ILE A 35 -24.35 17.60 12.64
C ILE A 35 -23.65 18.74 13.37
N ILE A 36 -22.44 18.47 13.85
CA ILE A 36 -21.58 19.42 14.56
C ILE A 36 -20.27 19.50 13.78
N ILE A 37 -20.00 20.69 13.28
CA ILE A 37 -18.79 21.00 12.52
C ILE A 37 -17.94 21.94 13.35
N VAL A 38 -16.76 21.49 13.74
CA VAL A 38 -15.74 22.31 14.36
C VAL A 38 -14.84 22.85 13.25
N ASP A 39 -15.02 24.12 12.91
CA ASP A 39 -14.21 24.80 11.90
C ASP A 39 -12.95 25.36 12.56
N THR A 40 -11.79 24.89 12.10
CA THR A 40 -10.47 25.26 12.65
C THR A 40 -9.78 26.40 11.88
N GLY A 41 -10.58 27.18 11.15
CA GLY A 41 -10.13 28.35 10.40
C GLY A 41 -10.15 28.15 8.88
N SER A 42 -11.27 27.68 8.33
CA SER A 42 -11.48 27.61 6.88
C SER A 42 -11.55 29.01 6.27
N THR A 43 -11.02 29.13 5.05
CA THR A 43 -10.98 30.35 4.23
C THR A 43 -11.75 30.20 2.92
N ASP A 44 -12.16 28.98 2.58
CA ASP A 44 -13.02 28.64 1.46
C ASP A 44 -14.52 28.58 1.85
N ARG A 45 -15.35 27.94 1.03
CA ARG A 45 -16.81 27.81 1.27
C ARG A 45 -17.19 26.69 2.23
N THR A 46 -16.26 26.08 2.95
CA THR A 46 -16.54 24.93 3.85
C THR A 46 -17.64 25.23 4.86
N THR A 47 -17.58 26.38 5.53
CA THR A 47 -18.58 26.77 6.55
C THR A 47 -19.94 27.08 5.94
N GLU A 48 -19.97 27.66 4.73
CA GLU A 48 -21.21 27.88 3.97
C GLU A 48 -21.87 26.55 3.60
N ILE A 49 -21.07 25.58 3.12
CA ILE A 49 -21.55 24.23 2.81
C ILE A 49 -22.13 23.59 4.07
N ALA A 50 -21.40 23.57 5.19
CA ALA A 50 -21.88 23.02 6.46
C ALA A 50 -23.23 23.63 6.89
N ALA A 51 -23.38 24.95 6.78
CA ALA A 51 -24.61 25.66 7.15
C ALA A 51 -25.82 25.22 6.33
N ARG A 52 -25.65 24.92 5.03
CA ARG A 52 -26.73 24.43 4.15
C ARG A 52 -27.28 23.06 4.57
N TYR A 53 -26.47 22.25 5.26
CA TYR A 53 -26.89 20.97 5.85
C TYR A 53 -27.48 21.11 7.26
N GLY A 54 -27.66 22.35 7.76
CA GLY A 54 -28.19 22.61 9.10
C GLY A 54 -27.22 22.26 10.23
N ALA A 55 -25.92 22.22 9.93
CA ALA A 55 -24.89 21.93 10.92
C ALA A 55 -24.79 23.03 11.99
N VAL A 56 -24.52 22.63 13.23
CA VAL A 56 -24.06 23.54 14.28
C VAL A 56 -22.57 23.78 14.05
N ILE A 57 -22.22 24.99 13.64
CA ILE A 57 -20.83 25.38 13.40
C ILE A 57 -20.21 25.91 14.70
N VAL A 58 -19.08 25.34 15.08
CA VAL A 58 -18.25 25.75 16.21
C VAL A 58 -16.94 26.28 15.65
N HIS A 59 -16.73 27.58 15.70
CA HIS A 59 -15.42 28.14 15.36
C HIS A 59 -14.45 27.87 16.49
N TYR A 60 -13.31 27.26 16.16
CA TYR A 60 -12.27 26.88 17.09
C TYR A 60 -10.93 27.43 16.60
N GLU A 61 -10.27 28.24 17.42
CA GLU A 61 -8.93 28.75 17.10
C GLU A 61 -7.91 27.61 17.19
N TRP A 62 -7.23 27.32 16.08
CA TRP A 62 -6.27 26.22 16.01
C TRP A 62 -5.11 26.41 17.00
N ASP A 63 -5.05 25.55 18.02
CA ASP A 63 -4.06 25.61 19.11
C ASP A 63 -3.07 24.43 19.08
N HIS A 64 -2.82 23.88 17.89
CA HIS A 64 -1.90 22.75 17.69
C HIS A 64 -2.31 21.48 18.44
N ASP A 65 -3.62 21.21 18.49
CA ASP A 65 -4.18 20.04 19.19
C ASP A 65 -5.49 19.56 18.54
N PHE A 66 -5.42 18.45 17.80
CA PHE A 66 -6.59 17.84 17.15
C PHE A 66 -7.60 17.29 18.17
N ALA A 67 -7.13 16.74 19.30
CA ALA A 67 -8.01 16.20 20.32
C ALA A 67 -8.88 17.30 20.93
N LYS A 68 -8.31 18.47 21.25
CA LYS A 68 -9.11 19.59 21.77
C LYS A 68 -10.14 20.09 20.77
N ALA A 69 -9.78 20.22 19.50
CA ALA A 69 -10.73 20.60 18.45
C ALA A 69 -11.89 19.58 18.37
N ARG A 70 -11.61 18.26 18.36
CA ARG A 70 -12.66 17.23 18.38
C ARG A 70 -13.51 17.30 19.65
N ASN A 71 -12.89 17.51 20.81
CA ASN A 71 -13.58 17.61 22.11
C ASN A 71 -14.50 18.84 22.18
N ALA A 72 -14.16 19.96 21.56
CA ALA A 72 -15.05 21.12 21.44
C ALA A 72 -16.34 20.79 20.69
N GLY A 73 -16.27 19.87 19.72
CA GLY A 73 -17.45 19.30 19.06
C GLY A 73 -18.27 18.40 19.98
N LEU A 74 -17.60 17.52 20.74
CA LEU A 74 -18.26 16.64 21.73
C LEU A 74 -19.04 17.44 22.78
N ASP A 75 -18.53 18.58 23.22
CA ASP A 75 -19.21 19.45 24.20
C ASP A 75 -20.52 20.05 23.68
N ARG A 76 -20.73 20.08 22.36
CA ARG A 76 -21.98 20.53 21.73
C ARG A 76 -22.95 19.39 21.41
N ALA A 77 -22.48 18.15 21.44
CA ALA A 77 -23.24 16.97 21.03
C ALA A 77 -24.34 16.61 22.02
N LYS A 78 -25.55 16.41 21.50
CA LYS A 78 -26.74 16.06 22.29
C LYS A 78 -27.25 14.64 22.03
N GLY A 79 -26.71 13.95 21.02
CA GLY A 79 -27.03 12.57 20.68
C GLY A 79 -26.60 11.60 21.77
N GLU A 80 -27.28 10.45 21.88
CA GLU A 80 -26.83 9.34 22.74
C GLU A 80 -25.51 8.70 22.25
N TRP A 81 -25.27 8.79 20.94
CA TRP A 81 -24.10 8.29 20.26
C TRP A 81 -23.41 9.41 19.50
N ILE A 82 -22.09 9.34 19.45
CA ILE A 82 -21.23 10.13 18.59
C ILE A 82 -20.80 9.25 17.43
N LEU A 83 -21.01 9.74 16.21
CA LEU A 83 -20.30 9.31 15.01
C LEU A 83 -19.28 10.40 14.68
N PHE A 84 -18.04 10.05 14.34
CA PHE A 84 -17.09 11.04 13.83
C PHE A 84 -16.49 10.58 12.51
N LEU A 85 -16.42 11.52 11.56
CA LEU A 85 -15.89 11.32 10.22
C LEU A 85 -14.94 12.46 9.89
N ASP A 86 -14.01 12.20 8.98
CA ASP A 86 -13.22 13.22 8.32
C ASP A 86 -13.92 13.66 7.00
N ALA A 87 -13.64 14.86 6.50
CA ALA A 87 -14.44 15.43 5.40
C ALA A 87 -14.29 14.68 4.07
N ASP A 88 -13.17 13.97 3.88
CA ASP A 88 -12.86 13.10 2.75
C ASP A 88 -13.39 11.66 2.90
N GLU A 89 -14.23 11.43 3.90
CA GLU A 89 -14.87 10.14 4.19
C GLU A 89 -16.37 10.15 3.85
N ARG A 90 -16.90 8.99 3.44
CA ARG A 90 -18.34 8.80 3.14
C ARG A 90 -18.85 7.50 3.72
N LEU A 91 -19.97 7.55 4.45
CA LEU A 91 -20.63 6.35 4.95
C LEU A 91 -21.36 5.62 3.82
N ASP A 92 -21.05 4.34 3.62
CA ASP A 92 -21.61 3.53 2.56
C ASP A 92 -23.12 3.33 2.73
N ALA A 93 -23.89 3.64 1.68
CA ALA A 93 -25.34 3.61 1.71
C ALA A 93 -25.93 2.22 2.00
N ALA A 94 -25.28 1.14 1.57
CA ALA A 94 -25.76 -0.22 1.77
C ALA A 94 -25.62 -0.67 3.23
N THR A 95 -24.71 -0.07 3.99
CA THR A 95 -24.41 -0.51 5.36
C THR A 95 -24.98 0.38 6.47
N LYS A 96 -25.60 1.51 6.11
CA LYS A 96 -26.24 2.46 7.05
C LYS A 96 -27.24 1.81 8.01
N GLY A 97 -28.07 0.88 7.50
CA GLY A 97 -29.11 0.22 8.29
C GLY A 97 -28.55 -0.57 9.48
N GLN A 98 -27.37 -1.18 9.31
CA GLN A 98 -26.70 -1.94 10.36
C GLN A 98 -26.38 -1.06 11.58
N LEU A 99 -25.90 0.17 11.35
CA LEU A 99 -25.61 1.09 12.45
C LEU A 99 -26.85 1.45 13.24
N LEU A 100 -27.99 1.71 12.57
CA LEU A 100 -29.26 2.03 13.23
C LEU A 100 -29.81 0.87 14.07
N ASP A 101 -29.53 -0.37 13.68
CA ASP A 101 -29.90 -1.54 14.48
C ASP A 101 -28.97 -1.72 15.68
N LEU A 102 -27.66 -1.56 15.49
CA LEU A 102 -26.67 -1.72 16.56
C LEU A 102 -26.82 -0.70 17.68
N ILE A 103 -27.18 0.55 17.38
CA ILE A 103 -27.36 1.59 18.43
C ILE A 103 -28.50 1.28 19.42
N LYS A 104 -29.41 0.37 19.05
CA LYS A 104 -30.51 -0.09 19.91
C LYS A 104 -29.99 -0.99 21.04
N ASP A 105 -28.87 -1.69 20.82
CA ASP A 105 -28.21 -2.48 21.87
C ASP A 105 -27.57 -1.54 22.91
N LYS A 106 -28.18 -1.50 24.10
CA LYS A 106 -27.71 -0.67 25.21
C LYS A 106 -26.44 -1.21 25.89
N SER A 107 -26.04 -2.44 25.59
CA SER A 107 -24.80 -3.03 26.12
C SER A 107 -23.55 -2.60 25.35
N LEU A 108 -23.70 -2.04 24.15
CA LEU A 108 -22.59 -1.55 23.35
C LEU A 108 -22.12 -0.15 23.81
N SER A 109 -20.81 0.01 23.89
CA SER A 109 -20.14 1.26 24.28
C SER A 109 -19.47 1.96 23.10
N ALA A 110 -18.94 1.19 22.14
CA ALA A 110 -18.30 1.72 20.94
C ALA A 110 -18.39 0.73 19.77
N MET A 111 -18.22 1.23 18.55
CA MET A 111 -18.26 0.45 17.32
C MET A 111 -17.05 0.78 16.44
N LEU A 112 -16.41 -0.27 15.92
CA LEU A 112 -15.37 -0.19 14.91
C LEU A 112 -16.00 -0.39 13.53
N LEU A 113 -15.78 0.58 12.64
CA LEU A 113 -16.28 0.58 11.27
C LEU A 113 -15.13 0.27 10.31
N GLN A 114 -15.46 -0.37 9.18
CA GLN A 114 -14.50 -0.75 8.15
C GLN A 114 -14.17 0.47 7.28
N ILE A 115 -12.94 0.96 7.31
CA ILE A 115 -12.50 2.02 6.40
C ILE A 115 -11.96 1.40 5.12
N TRP A 116 -12.53 1.76 3.98
CA TRP A 116 -12.09 1.38 2.64
C TRP A 116 -11.35 2.54 2.00
N ASN A 117 -10.03 2.45 1.93
CA ASN A 117 -9.20 3.46 1.27
C ASN A 117 -9.27 3.29 -0.25
N ILE A 118 -9.85 4.24 -0.97
CA ILE A 118 -10.00 4.16 -2.42
C ILE A 118 -8.71 4.63 -3.10
N VAL A 119 -8.02 3.70 -3.77
CA VAL A 119 -6.79 3.98 -4.54
C VAL A 119 -7.12 3.94 -6.03
N GLY A 120 -7.16 5.10 -6.70
CA GLY A 120 -7.34 5.21 -8.16
C GLY A 120 -8.75 5.56 -8.65
N ASP A 121 -8.93 5.54 -9.98
CA ASP A 121 -10.16 5.96 -10.69
C ASP A 121 -11.05 4.79 -11.16
N GLY A 122 -10.68 3.53 -10.88
CA GLY A 122 -11.35 2.35 -11.43
C GLY A 122 -12.08 1.49 -10.40
N GLU A 123 -13.23 0.93 -10.80
CA GLU A 123 -13.90 -0.15 -10.07
C GLU A 123 -12.94 -1.35 -9.98
N GLY A 124 -12.45 -1.64 -8.77
CA GLY A 124 -11.65 -2.84 -8.48
C GLY A 124 -10.16 -2.62 -8.20
N GLN A 125 -9.67 -1.39 -8.08
CA GLN A 125 -8.31 -1.15 -7.55
C GLN A 125 -8.34 -1.07 -6.01
N GLY A 126 -7.51 -1.92 -5.40
CA GLY A 126 -7.51 -2.34 -3.99
C GLY A 126 -7.96 -1.31 -2.95
N ALA A 127 -9.06 -1.63 -2.27
CA ALA A 127 -9.41 -1.01 -1.00
C ALA A 127 -8.65 -1.71 0.13
N THR A 128 -7.83 -0.96 0.87
CA THR A 128 -7.33 -1.48 2.16
C THR A 128 -8.43 -1.31 3.19
N ILE A 129 -8.81 -2.41 3.84
CA ILE A 129 -9.86 -2.47 4.86
C ILE A 129 -9.22 -2.47 6.24
N HIS A 130 -9.51 -1.46 7.06
CA HIS A 130 -9.09 -1.44 8.46
C HIS A 130 -10.26 -1.06 9.38
N PRO A 131 -10.53 -1.84 10.44
CA PRO A 131 -11.53 -1.47 11.43
C PRO A 131 -11.01 -0.36 12.33
N VAL A 132 -11.73 0.75 12.39
CA VAL A 132 -11.40 1.91 13.22
C VAL A 132 -12.59 2.29 14.08
N LEU A 133 -12.35 2.57 15.36
CA LEU A 133 -13.40 3.06 16.27
C LEU A 133 -13.89 4.42 15.75
N ARG A 134 -15.09 4.44 15.18
CA ARG A 134 -15.70 5.64 14.57
C ARG A 134 -17.01 6.05 15.26
N MET A 135 -17.55 5.20 16.14
CA MET A 135 -18.79 5.47 16.86
C MET A 135 -18.69 5.08 18.34
N PHE A 136 -19.19 5.90 19.25
CA PHE A 136 -19.13 5.66 20.69
C PHE A 136 -20.24 6.38 21.47
N ARG A 137 -20.50 5.95 22.70
CA ARG A 137 -21.49 6.57 23.59
C ARG A 137 -21.10 8.01 23.93
N ASN A 138 -22.04 8.93 23.85
CA ASN A 138 -21.82 10.30 24.29
C ASN A 138 -21.83 10.38 25.82
N ASP A 139 -20.65 10.57 26.41
CA ASP A 139 -20.47 10.79 27.84
C ASP A 139 -19.42 11.89 28.05
N LYS A 140 -19.60 12.74 29.07
CA LYS A 140 -18.69 13.86 29.36
C LYS A 140 -17.26 13.42 29.74
N PHE A 141 -17.08 12.17 30.15
CA PHE A 141 -15.77 11.61 30.50
C PHE A 141 -15.08 10.91 29.32
N ILE A 142 -15.78 10.68 28.21
CA ILE A 142 -15.19 10.12 26.99
C ILE A 142 -14.66 11.29 26.15
N ARG A 143 -13.33 11.43 26.10
CA ARG A 143 -12.63 12.53 25.42
C ARG A 143 -11.48 11.99 24.59
N PHE A 144 -11.22 12.65 23.47
CA PHE A 144 -10.03 12.39 22.66
C PHE A 144 -8.79 12.83 23.44
N GLU A 145 -7.72 12.04 23.33
CA GLU A 145 -6.44 12.26 23.98
C GLU A 145 -5.30 12.21 22.95
N GLY A 146 -4.33 13.13 23.06
CA GLY A 146 -3.18 13.26 22.15
C GLY A 146 -3.34 14.37 21.11
N ARG A 147 -2.30 15.20 20.93
CA ARG A 147 -2.33 16.36 20.00
C ARG A 147 -2.56 15.98 18.54
N ILE A 148 -2.09 14.80 18.15
CA ILE A 148 -2.16 14.23 16.81
C ILE A 148 -2.20 12.71 16.96
N HIS A 149 -2.86 12.02 16.01
CA HIS A 149 -3.19 10.59 16.14
C HIS A 149 -4.04 10.32 17.38
N GLU A 150 -4.92 11.27 17.68
CA GLU A 150 -5.77 11.31 18.85
C GLU A 150 -6.56 10.01 19.04
N GLN A 151 -6.59 9.53 20.28
CA GLN A 151 -7.22 8.26 20.66
C GLN A 151 -8.45 8.52 21.53
N ILE A 152 -9.53 7.79 21.29
CA ILE A 152 -10.76 7.86 22.09
C ILE A 152 -10.95 6.64 22.99
N ALA A 153 -10.43 5.46 22.59
CA ALA A 153 -10.58 4.23 23.37
C ALA A 153 -10.02 4.30 24.80
N PRO A 154 -8.87 4.95 25.08
CA PRO A 154 -8.34 5.04 26.44
C PRO A 154 -9.30 5.68 27.44
N SER A 155 -9.95 6.79 27.08
CA SER A 155 -10.90 7.47 27.98
C SER A 155 -12.16 6.62 28.22
N ILE A 156 -12.63 5.89 27.20
CA ILE A 156 -13.74 4.94 27.34
C ILE A 156 -13.40 3.84 28.34
N LEU A 157 -12.26 3.15 28.15
CA LEU A 157 -11.87 2.02 28.99
C LEU A 157 -11.51 2.45 30.42
N ARG A 158 -10.92 3.64 30.59
CA ARG A 158 -10.64 4.22 31.91
C ARG A 158 -11.92 4.46 32.70
N LYS A 159 -12.97 4.94 32.04
CA LYS A 159 -14.27 5.20 32.68
C LYS A 159 -15.11 3.94 32.84
N PHE A 160 -15.08 3.06 31.84
CA PHE A 160 -15.89 1.86 31.73
C PHE A 160 -14.99 0.66 31.40
N PRO A 161 -14.33 0.03 32.39
CA PRO A 161 -13.42 -1.09 32.14
C PRO A 161 -14.10 -2.31 31.49
N GLY A 162 -15.42 -2.46 31.65
CA GLY A 162 -16.24 -3.48 31.00
C GLY A 162 -16.89 -3.05 29.68
N ALA A 163 -16.41 -1.95 29.07
CA ALA A 163 -16.97 -1.44 27.82
C ALA A 163 -16.93 -2.50 26.72
N ARG A 164 -18.06 -2.65 26.00
CA ARG A 164 -18.17 -3.60 24.89
C ARG A 164 -17.97 -2.87 23.58
N PHE A 165 -16.89 -3.21 22.88
CA PHE A 165 -16.61 -2.70 21.54
C PHE A 165 -17.11 -3.71 20.53
N HIS A 166 -17.82 -3.26 19.51
CA HIS A 166 -18.38 -4.12 18.47
C HIS A 166 -17.72 -3.85 17.12
N LEU A 167 -17.22 -4.90 16.47
CA LEU A 167 -16.74 -4.84 15.10
C LEU A 167 -17.94 -4.94 14.16
N THR A 168 -18.11 -3.94 13.31
CA THR A 168 -19.23 -3.86 12.36
C THR A 168 -18.80 -4.22 10.94
N ASP A 169 -19.78 -4.51 10.08
CA ASP A 169 -19.58 -4.58 8.63
C ASP A 169 -19.88 -3.23 7.96
N ALA A 170 -20.11 -2.17 8.74
CA ALA A 170 -20.42 -0.87 8.20
C ALA A 170 -19.18 -0.21 7.60
N ILE A 171 -19.32 0.27 6.37
CA ILE A 171 -18.21 0.72 5.53
C ILE A 171 -18.17 2.25 5.48
N ILE A 172 -16.97 2.79 5.65
CA ILE A 172 -16.63 4.18 5.35
C ILE A 172 -15.66 4.17 4.17
N HIS A 173 -16.02 4.82 3.07
CA HIS A 173 -15.13 5.04 1.94
C HIS A 173 -14.29 6.29 2.18
N HIS A 174 -12.96 6.17 2.07
CA HIS A 174 -12.02 7.27 2.29
C HIS A 174 -11.34 7.65 0.97
N TYR A 175 -11.50 8.91 0.55
CA TYR A 175 -11.12 9.43 -0.77
C TYR A 175 -9.90 10.36 -0.77
N GLY A 176 -9.31 10.65 0.40
CA GLY A 176 -8.24 11.63 0.59
C GLY A 176 -6.92 11.33 -0.12
N TYR A 177 -6.73 10.12 -0.67
CA TYR A 177 -5.49 9.74 -1.35
C TYR A 177 -5.28 10.40 -2.73
N LYS A 178 -6.32 10.99 -3.34
CA LYS A 178 -6.27 11.51 -4.73
C LYS A 178 -5.56 12.85 -4.91
N HIS A 179 -5.33 13.62 -3.85
CA HIS A 179 -5.05 15.06 -3.98
C HIS A 179 -3.67 15.53 -3.48
N GLN A 180 -2.59 14.74 -3.50
CA GLN A 180 -1.43 15.11 -2.66
C GLN A 180 -0.04 14.97 -3.29
N VAL A 181 0.44 16.05 -3.92
CA VAL A 181 1.89 16.27 -4.10
C VAL A 181 2.37 17.55 -3.39
N VAL A 182 1.55 18.62 -3.36
CA VAL A 182 1.90 19.89 -2.69
C VAL A 182 1.35 19.96 -1.27
N GLU A 183 0.09 19.55 -1.06
CA GLU A 183 -0.57 19.51 0.25
C GLU A 183 0.09 18.51 1.23
N SER A 184 0.68 17.42 0.71
CA SER A 184 1.42 16.45 1.51
C SER A 184 2.64 17.04 2.22
N LYS A 185 3.38 17.97 1.60
CA LYS A 185 4.58 18.56 2.22
C LYS A 185 4.25 19.44 3.43
N GLY A 186 3.17 20.23 3.34
CA GLY A 186 2.69 21.05 4.46
C GLY A 186 2.18 20.19 5.62
N LYS A 187 1.46 19.11 5.30
CA LYS A 187 0.93 18.15 6.28
C LYS A 187 2.05 17.43 7.04
N LEU A 188 3.08 16.93 6.35
CA LEU A 188 4.22 16.25 6.99
C LEU A 188 4.95 17.17 7.98
N LYS A 189 5.23 18.42 7.60
CA LYS A 189 5.87 19.40 8.48
C LYS A 189 5.04 19.67 9.74
N ARG A 190 3.74 19.95 9.55
CA ARG A 190 2.81 20.18 10.68
C ARG A 190 2.77 18.96 11.60
N ASN A 191 2.61 17.76 11.04
CA ASN A 191 2.53 16.52 11.83
C ASN A 191 3.80 16.32 12.67
N MET A 192 4.98 16.56 12.09
CA MET A 192 6.26 16.48 12.79
C MET A 192 6.35 17.49 13.94
N GLU A 193 5.91 18.74 13.74
CA GLU A 193 5.86 19.75 14.80
C GLU A 193 4.93 19.33 15.95
N LEU A 194 3.73 18.82 15.63
CA LEU A 194 2.76 18.35 16.61
C LEU A 194 3.27 17.15 17.41
N LEU A 195 3.94 16.19 16.76
CA LEU A 195 4.53 15.03 17.44
C LEU A 195 5.67 15.44 18.38
N LYS A 196 6.49 16.42 17.99
CA LYS A 196 7.53 16.96 18.89
C LYS A 196 6.92 17.59 20.14
N LEU A 197 5.84 18.36 20.00
CA LEU A 197 5.10 18.90 21.14
C LEU A 197 4.50 17.80 22.01
N ALA A 198 3.85 16.79 21.40
CA ALA A 198 3.25 15.67 22.12
C ALA A 198 4.29 14.86 22.91
N ILE A 199 5.48 14.62 22.34
CA ILE A 199 6.59 13.93 23.03
C ILE A 199 7.17 14.79 24.16
N ALA A 200 7.23 16.12 24.00
CA ALA A 200 7.68 17.00 25.06
C ALA A 200 6.73 16.99 26.28
N GLU A 201 5.43 16.82 26.04
CA GLU A 201 4.39 16.78 27.08
C GLU A 201 4.26 15.39 27.72
N GLU A 202 4.35 14.34 26.91
CA GLU A 202 4.18 12.94 27.31
C GLU A 202 5.40 12.10 26.86
N PRO A 203 6.59 12.29 27.46
CA PRO A 203 7.82 11.64 26.99
C PRO A 203 7.80 10.12 27.11
N GLU A 204 7.00 9.56 28.01
CA GLU A 204 6.89 8.11 28.21
C GLU A 204 5.82 7.46 27.31
N ASN A 205 5.09 8.24 26.51
CA ASN A 205 4.05 7.70 25.63
C ASN A 205 4.68 7.06 24.38
N SER A 206 4.76 5.73 24.39
CA SER A 206 5.27 4.91 23.29
C SER A 206 4.54 5.12 21.96
N PHE A 207 3.28 5.56 21.96
CA PHE A 207 2.53 5.76 20.72
C PHE A 207 3.00 7.01 19.98
N HIS A 208 3.32 8.10 20.70
CA HIS A 208 3.92 9.30 20.09
C HIS A 208 5.29 8.99 19.48
N ARG A 209 6.11 8.19 20.17
CA ARG A 209 7.43 7.74 19.69
C ARG A 209 7.32 6.82 18.46
N TYR A 210 6.32 5.94 18.44
CA TYR A 210 6.03 5.14 17.26
C TYR A 210 5.65 6.03 16.05
N ASN A 211 4.73 6.96 16.24
CA ASN A 211 4.25 7.82 15.16
C ASN A 211 5.33 8.77 14.62
N ILE A 212 6.19 9.34 15.49
CA ILE A 212 7.32 10.16 15.02
C ILE A 212 8.33 9.33 14.21
N GLY A 213 8.55 8.06 14.57
CA GLY A 213 9.37 7.15 13.77
C GLY A 213 8.80 6.91 12.38
N VAL A 214 7.47 6.75 12.27
CA VAL A 214 6.78 6.63 10.97
C VAL A 214 6.90 7.91 10.15
N GLU A 215 6.77 9.08 10.78
CA GLU A 215 6.95 10.36 10.08
C GLU A 215 8.40 10.57 9.62
N HIS A 216 9.41 10.18 10.40
CA HIS A 216 10.81 10.18 9.97
C HIS A 216 11.03 9.31 8.73
N LEU A 217 10.42 8.11 8.66
CA LEU A 217 10.47 7.29 7.44
C LEU A 217 9.83 7.99 6.23
N ARG A 218 8.72 8.72 6.42
CA ARG A 218 8.03 9.47 5.35
C ARG A 218 8.87 10.60 4.77
N VAL A 219 9.73 11.22 5.58
CA VAL A 219 10.64 12.29 5.13
C VAL A 219 12.03 11.78 4.72
N GLY A 220 12.26 10.46 4.77
CA GLY A 220 13.51 9.85 4.33
C GLY A 220 14.65 9.91 5.36
N GLU A 221 14.29 9.90 6.65
CA GLU A 221 15.20 9.97 7.81
C GLU A 221 15.22 8.64 8.59
N PRO A 222 15.82 7.57 8.04
CA PRO A 222 15.72 6.23 8.64
C PRO A 222 16.54 6.04 9.92
N GLU A 223 17.56 6.86 10.20
CA GLU A 223 18.34 6.75 11.44
C GLU A 223 17.54 7.26 12.63
N GLU A 224 16.87 8.40 12.47
CA GLU A 224 15.95 9.00 13.44
C GLU A 224 14.75 8.08 13.68
N ALA A 225 14.21 7.49 12.62
CA ALA A 225 13.14 6.50 12.71
C ALA A 225 13.57 5.28 13.54
N LEU A 226 14.74 4.71 13.24
CA LEU A 226 15.30 3.57 13.96
C LEU A 226 15.46 3.88 15.46
N ALA A 227 15.99 5.06 15.80
CA ALA A 227 16.14 5.49 17.18
C ALA A 227 14.78 5.56 17.90
N ALA A 228 13.76 6.11 17.25
CA ALA A 228 12.41 6.19 17.81
C ALA A 228 11.79 4.79 18.04
N PHE A 229 11.89 3.88 17.06
CA PHE A 229 11.35 2.52 17.19
C PHE A 229 12.06 1.71 18.28
N ARG A 230 13.38 1.86 18.44
CA ARG A 230 14.14 1.18 19.50
C ARG A 230 13.75 1.66 20.90
N LEU A 231 13.44 2.94 21.07
CA LEU A 231 12.91 3.45 22.34
C LEU A 231 11.57 2.78 22.70
N VAL A 232 10.68 2.61 21.72
CA VAL A 232 9.42 1.89 21.93
C VAL A 232 9.66 0.41 22.22
N ARG A 233 10.51 -0.26 21.43
CA ARG A 233 10.83 -1.69 21.59
C ARG A 233 11.42 -2.02 22.96
N ASN A 234 12.19 -1.10 23.53
CA ASN A 234 12.83 -1.26 24.84
C ASN A 234 11.94 -0.77 26.01
N SER A 235 10.70 -0.35 25.74
CA SER A 235 9.78 0.05 26.81
C SER A 235 9.26 -1.16 27.61
N PRO A 236 8.96 -1.00 28.92
CA PRO A 236 8.53 -2.11 29.78
C PRO A 236 7.28 -2.85 29.30
N ASP A 237 6.35 -2.12 28.68
CA ASP A 237 5.05 -2.64 28.26
C ASP A 237 5.02 -3.02 26.77
N PHE A 238 6.17 -3.14 26.11
CA PHE A 238 6.23 -3.36 24.66
C PHE A 238 5.39 -4.56 24.19
N GLU A 239 5.42 -5.67 24.92
CA GLU A 239 4.65 -6.89 24.60
C GLU A 239 3.13 -6.71 24.72
N LEU A 240 2.67 -5.68 25.44
CA LEU A 240 1.26 -5.35 25.62
C LEU A 240 0.73 -4.41 24.53
N LEU A 241 1.62 -3.84 23.70
CA LEU A 241 1.23 -2.92 22.63
C LEU A 241 0.57 -3.68 21.48
N ASN A 242 -0.65 -3.29 21.11
CA ASN A 242 -1.37 -3.85 19.96
C ASN A 242 -0.72 -3.53 18.60
N TYR A 243 0.30 -2.67 18.57
CA TYR A 243 1.11 -2.31 17.40
C TYR A 243 2.57 -2.76 17.49
N ALA A 244 2.93 -3.65 18.43
CA ALA A 244 4.29 -4.15 18.60
C ALA A 244 4.88 -4.80 17.32
N HIS A 245 4.04 -5.45 16.51
CA HIS A 245 4.44 -6.01 15.21
C HIS A 245 4.86 -4.92 14.21
N LEU A 246 4.22 -3.75 14.24
CA LEU A 246 4.57 -2.62 13.39
C LEU A 246 5.92 -2.01 13.78
N VAL A 247 6.21 -1.92 15.09
CA VAL A 247 7.52 -1.44 15.57
C VAL A 247 8.63 -2.35 15.05
N ASN A 248 8.46 -3.67 15.14
CA ASN A 248 9.44 -4.63 14.60
C ASN A 248 9.58 -4.54 13.07
N LYS A 249 8.46 -4.36 12.34
CA LYS A 249 8.49 -4.15 10.90
C LYS A 249 9.31 -2.90 10.54
N TYR A 250 8.99 -1.77 11.16
CA TYR A 250 9.62 -0.51 10.81
C TYR A 250 11.06 -0.39 11.32
N GLU A 251 11.42 -1.04 12.41
CA GLU A 251 12.83 -1.21 12.79
C GLU A 251 13.60 -2.00 11.72
N ALA A 252 13.08 -3.15 11.28
CA ALA A 252 13.72 -3.93 10.23
C ALA A 252 13.84 -3.12 8.92
N LEU A 253 12.78 -2.43 8.50
CA LEU A 253 12.81 -1.55 7.32
C LEU A 253 13.85 -0.43 7.47
N SER A 254 13.93 0.22 8.64
CA SER A 254 14.89 1.29 8.90
C SER A 254 16.33 0.77 8.78
N LEU A 255 16.63 -0.40 9.35
CA LEU A 255 17.94 -1.04 9.23
C LEU A 255 18.29 -1.39 7.78
N GLN A 256 17.32 -1.85 6.99
CA GLN A 256 17.51 -2.13 5.57
C GLN A 256 17.76 -0.86 4.75
N LEU A 257 17.01 0.23 5.02
CA LEU A 257 17.20 1.54 4.41
C LEU A 257 18.61 2.10 4.68
N LEU A 258 19.14 1.85 5.87
CA LEU A 258 20.50 2.22 6.28
C LEU A 258 21.59 1.27 5.74
N GLY A 259 21.21 0.16 5.11
CA GLY A 259 22.15 -0.87 4.66
C GLY A 259 22.81 -1.67 5.79
N ARG A 260 22.25 -1.63 7.01
CA ARG A 260 22.70 -2.37 8.20
C ARG A 260 22.15 -3.79 8.16
N TRP A 261 22.53 -4.56 7.14
CA TRP A 261 21.89 -5.82 6.79
C TRP A 261 22.00 -6.93 7.85
N GLN A 262 23.12 -6.99 8.58
CA GLN A 262 23.28 -7.96 9.66
C GLN A 262 22.28 -7.68 10.79
N GLU A 263 22.23 -6.44 11.27
CA GLU A 263 21.24 -6.04 12.29
C GLU A 263 19.80 -6.21 11.79
N ALA A 264 19.54 -5.94 10.50
CA ALA A 264 18.22 -6.18 9.92
C ALA A 264 17.83 -7.66 9.96
N ALA A 265 18.76 -8.57 9.64
CA ALA A 265 18.53 -10.01 9.68
C ALA A 265 18.31 -10.52 11.11
N ASP A 266 19.10 -10.03 12.07
CA ASP A 266 18.98 -10.37 13.49
C ASP A 266 17.63 -9.89 14.04
N SER A 267 17.29 -8.61 13.80
CA SER A 267 16.03 -8.02 14.24
C SER A 267 14.82 -8.71 13.61
N ALA A 268 14.86 -9.00 12.30
CA ALA A 268 13.78 -9.71 11.63
C ALA A 268 13.65 -11.16 12.13
N THR A 269 14.76 -11.83 12.44
CA THR A 269 14.74 -13.18 13.03
C THR A 269 14.08 -13.19 14.39
N GLU A 270 14.45 -12.27 15.28
CA GLU A 270 13.79 -12.16 16.59
C GLU A 270 12.29 -11.88 16.44
N ALA A 271 11.92 -10.98 15.53
CA ALA A 271 10.53 -10.68 15.25
C ALA A 271 9.74 -11.89 14.71
N THR A 272 10.36 -12.77 13.91
CA THR A 272 9.70 -14.02 13.45
C THR A 272 9.48 -15.02 14.58
N VAL A 273 10.24 -14.96 15.67
CA VAL A 273 9.98 -15.77 16.87
C VAL A 273 8.78 -15.20 17.63
N ARG A 274 8.70 -13.87 17.74
CA ARG A 274 7.64 -13.16 18.48
C ARG A 274 6.30 -13.15 17.74
N PHE A 275 6.33 -12.98 16.41
CA PHE A 275 5.17 -12.91 15.54
C PHE A 275 5.28 -13.97 14.43
N PRO A 276 5.19 -15.27 14.77
CA PRO A 276 5.51 -16.36 13.83
C PRO A 276 4.57 -16.46 12.63
N THR A 277 3.37 -15.89 12.72
CA THR A 277 2.37 -15.85 11.64
C THR A 277 2.33 -14.49 10.93
N TYR A 278 3.19 -13.54 11.28
CA TYR A 278 3.25 -12.25 10.60
C TYR A 278 4.13 -12.33 9.36
N THR A 279 3.50 -12.41 8.20
CA THR A 279 4.18 -12.75 6.95
C THR A 279 5.19 -11.69 6.51
N ASP A 280 4.95 -10.41 6.79
CA ASP A 280 5.88 -9.32 6.48
C ASP A 280 7.25 -9.59 7.10
N MET A 281 7.33 -10.04 8.37
CA MET A 281 8.62 -10.27 9.02
C MET A 281 9.43 -11.38 8.36
N TRP A 282 8.77 -12.42 7.84
CA TRP A 282 9.42 -13.46 7.05
C TRP A 282 9.94 -12.93 5.72
N HIS A 283 9.20 -12.02 5.07
CA HIS A 283 9.66 -11.32 3.87
C HIS A 283 10.87 -10.43 4.16
N TYR A 284 10.82 -9.59 5.19
CA TYR A 284 11.93 -8.72 5.61
C TYR A 284 13.17 -9.53 6.01
N LYS A 285 12.99 -10.66 6.71
CA LYS A 285 14.07 -11.60 7.03
C LYS A 285 14.71 -12.17 5.77
N SER A 286 13.90 -12.60 4.80
CA SER A 286 14.42 -13.10 3.52
C SER A 286 15.26 -12.04 2.80
N LEU A 287 14.76 -10.81 2.71
CA LEU A 287 15.46 -9.70 2.05
C LEU A 287 16.82 -9.41 2.71
N ALA A 288 16.86 -9.41 4.05
CA ALA A 288 18.08 -9.16 4.80
C ALA A 288 19.14 -10.26 4.59
N HIS A 289 18.76 -11.53 4.73
CA HIS A 289 19.66 -12.65 4.45
C HIS A 289 20.14 -12.67 3.00
N ALA A 290 19.28 -12.31 2.06
CA ALA A 290 19.63 -12.25 0.65
C ALA A 290 20.75 -11.21 0.41
N GLN A 291 20.69 -10.06 1.08
CA GLN A 291 21.74 -9.01 0.99
C GLN A 291 23.06 -9.42 1.62
N LEU A 292 23.01 -10.31 2.61
CA LEU A 292 24.19 -10.93 3.23
C LEU A 292 24.74 -12.11 2.41
N ALA A 293 24.20 -12.38 1.22
CA ALA A 293 24.50 -13.56 0.40
C ALA A 293 24.23 -14.91 1.11
N GLN A 294 23.39 -14.91 2.14
CA GLN A 294 22.90 -16.09 2.86
C GLN A 294 21.68 -16.65 2.13
N LEU A 295 21.91 -17.17 0.92
CA LEU A 295 20.85 -17.58 -0.01
C LEU A 295 19.97 -18.72 0.53
N PRO A 296 20.49 -19.76 1.22
CA PRO A 296 19.65 -20.80 1.81
C PRO A 296 18.67 -20.25 2.85
N GLU A 297 19.13 -19.40 3.75
CA GLU A 297 18.34 -18.76 4.81
C GLU A 297 17.30 -17.80 4.20
N ALA A 298 17.72 -17.02 3.20
CA ALA A 298 16.83 -16.14 2.46
C ALA A 298 15.69 -16.90 1.78
N ARG A 299 16.02 -18.02 1.10
CA ARG A 299 15.03 -18.87 0.43
C ARG A 299 14.07 -19.47 1.46
N ALA A 300 14.58 -20.07 2.53
CA ALA A 300 13.75 -20.67 3.57
C ALA A 300 12.77 -19.66 4.19
N ALA A 301 13.23 -18.43 4.46
CA ALA A 301 12.37 -17.39 5.01
C ALA A 301 11.27 -16.95 4.03
N ALA A 302 11.57 -16.82 2.73
CA ALA A 302 10.54 -16.45 1.75
C ALA A 302 9.60 -17.60 1.40
N GLU A 303 10.07 -18.86 1.39
CA GLU A 303 9.21 -20.04 1.26
C GLU A 303 8.23 -20.10 2.44
N ARG A 304 8.72 -19.84 3.66
CA ARG A 304 7.85 -19.74 4.84
C ARG A 304 6.81 -18.63 4.72
N ALA A 305 7.18 -17.47 4.18
CA ALA A 305 6.23 -16.41 3.91
C ALA A 305 5.15 -16.81 2.90
N ILE A 306 5.50 -17.55 1.83
CA ILE A 306 4.51 -18.07 0.86
C ILE A 306 3.59 -19.12 1.50
N GLU A 307 4.12 -19.99 2.35
CA GLU A 307 3.31 -21.00 3.06
C GLU A 307 2.27 -20.37 3.98
N LEU A 308 2.63 -19.27 4.66
CA LEU A 308 1.71 -18.51 5.50
C LEU A 308 0.65 -17.76 4.69
N GLY A 309 1.01 -17.29 3.49
CA GLY A 309 0.12 -16.51 2.64
C GLY A 309 -0.14 -15.11 3.21
N VAL A 310 -1.35 -14.60 2.98
CA VAL A 310 -1.77 -13.29 3.49
C VAL A 310 -1.72 -13.28 5.02
N SER A 311 -1.11 -12.24 5.60
CA SER A 311 -1.01 -12.08 7.04
C SER A 311 -2.40 -12.14 7.71
N PRO A 312 -2.53 -12.77 8.89
CA PRO A 312 -3.77 -12.73 9.68
C PRO A 312 -4.30 -11.31 9.93
N PRO A 313 -5.63 -11.10 10.04
CA PRO A 313 -6.24 -9.77 10.11
C PRO A 313 -5.79 -8.87 11.27
N GLN A 314 -5.23 -9.44 12.34
CA GLN A 314 -4.67 -8.66 13.44
C GLN A 314 -3.38 -7.90 13.07
N TYR A 315 -2.71 -8.29 11.98
CA TYR A 315 -1.48 -7.65 11.52
C TYR A 315 -1.75 -6.67 10.39
N HIS A 316 -1.01 -5.56 10.44
CA HIS A 316 -1.02 -4.56 9.38
C HIS A 316 0.04 -4.94 8.34
N THR A 317 -0.40 -5.41 7.18
CA THR A 317 0.47 -5.99 6.13
C THR A 317 0.53 -5.09 4.89
N GLU A 318 1.66 -5.09 4.20
CA GLU A 318 1.79 -4.45 2.89
C GLU A 318 1.26 -5.34 1.75
N ASP A 319 0.72 -4.75 0.67
CA ASP A 319 0.21 -5.53 -0.46
C ASP A 319 1.32 -6.42 -1.04
N GLY A 320 0.98 -7.68 -1.31
CA GLY A 320 1.90 -8.65 -1.88
C GLY A 320 2.83 -9.38 -0.91
N MET A 321 2.83 -9.03 0.39
CA MET A 321 3.58 -9.78 1.41
C MET A 321 2.95 -11.16 1.59
N GLY A 322 3.79 -12.21 1.50
CA GLY A 322 3.32 -13.59 1.52
C GLY A 322 2.67 -14.08 0.23
N THR A 323 2.58 -13.21 -0.77
CA THR A 323 1.93 -13.51 -2.05
C THR A 323 2.82 -13.07 -3.20
N PHE A 324 2.39 -12.12 -4.06
CA PHE A 324 3.07 -11.85 -5.31
C PHE A 324 4.46 -11.20 -5.15
N ARG A 325 4.68 -10.34 -4.13
CA ARG A 325 6.00 -9.74 -3.87
C ARG A 325 6.97 -10.77 -3.34
N THR A 326 6.52 -11.60 -2.39
CA THR A 326 7.34 -12.70 -1.87
C THR A 326 7.63 -13.74 -2.96
N ALA A 327 6.67 -14.05 -3.83
CA ALA A 327 6.90 -14.97 -4.95
C ALA A 327 7.90 -14.39 -5.95
N TYR A 328 7.84 -13.09 -6.22
CA TYR A 328 8.84 -12.41 -7.03
C TYR A 328 10.24 -12.47 -6.39
N LEU A 329 10.35 -12.24 -5.07
CA LEU A 329 11.59 -12.40 -4.30
C LEU A 329 12.12 -13.85 -4.35
N LEU A 330 11.25 -14.86 -4.28
CA LEU A 330 11.67 -16.25 -4.44
C LEU A 330 12.21 -16.55 -5.84
N GLY A 331 11.52 -16.10 -6.89
CA GLY A 331 12.04 -16.24 -8.26
C GLY A 331 13.42 -15.58 -8.40
N ARG A 332 13.61 -14.43 -7.75
CA ARG A 332 14.89 -13.73 -7.63
C ARG A 332 15.99 -14.54 -6.95
N LEU A 333 15.67 -15.20 -5.85
CA LEU A 333 16.59 -16.07 -5.11
C LEU A 333 16.91 -17.34 -5.91
N CYS A 334 15.91 -17.94 -6.55
CA CYS A 334 16.09 -19.12 -7.39
C CYS A 334 16.99 -18.86 -8.60
N GLU A 335 16.94 -17.66 -9.19
CA GLU A 335 17.90 -17.30 -10.24
C GLU A 335 19.34 -17.24 -9.72
N ALA A 336 19.55 -16.67 -8.52
CA ALA A 336 20.87 -16.61 -7.91
C ALA A 336 21.40 -18.01 -7.59
N LEU A 337 20.51 -18.93 -7.23
CA LEU A 337 20.79 -20.35 -6.98
C LEU A 337 20.84 -21.20 -8.26
N GLN A 338 20.54 -20.64 -9.44
CA GLN A 338 20.43 -21.35 -10.72
C GLN A 338 19.44 -22.54 -10.69
N ASP A 339 18.36 -22.43 -9.92
CA ASP A 339 17.29 -23.42 -9.82
C ASP A 339 16.24 -23.18 -10.92
N ASP A 340 16.51 -23.70 -12.12
CA ASP A 340 15.68 -23.50 -13.32
C ASP A 340 14.19 -23.78 -13.10
N GLN A 341 13.87 -24.86 -12.39
CA GLN A 341 12.48 -25.27 -12.14
C GLN A 341 11.78 -24.30 -11.19
N ALA A 342 12.48 -23.86 -10.14
CA ALA A 342 11.92 -22.93 -9.17
C ALA A 342 11.80 -21.49 -9.72
N VAL A 343 12.72 -21.05 -10.60
CA VAL A 343 12.64 -19.74 -11.28
C VAL A 343 11.31 -19.59 -12.02
N ILE A 344 10.95 -20.58 -12.88
CA ILE A 344 9.66 -20.54 -13.59
C ILE A 344 8.51 -20.56 -12.59
N ARG A 345 8.55 -21.48 -11.61
CA ARG A 345 7.47 -21.68 -10.64
C ARG A 345 7.11 -20.37 -9.96
N TYR A 346 8.08 -19.67 -9.39
CA TYR A 346 7.81 -18.51 -8.55
C TYR A 346 7.52 -17.23 -9.35
N TYR A 347 8.09 -17.04 -10.54
CA TYR A 347 7.65 -15.94 -11.40
C TYR A 347 6.26 -16.12 -11.97
N VAL A 348 5.92 -17.33 -12.40
CA VAL A 348 4.55 -17.65 -12.81
C VAL A 348 3.59 -17.47 -11.64
N LEU A 349 3.97 -17.88 -10.42
CA LEU A 349 3.15 -17.67 -9.23
C LEU A 349 2.88 -16.18 -8.98
N ALA A 350 3.91 -15.34 -9.06
CA ALA A 350 3.77 -13.89 -8.92
C ALA A 350 2.83 -13.30 -9.99
N LEU A 351 2.96 -13.71 -11.25
CA LEU A 351 2.10 -13.26 -12.36
C LEU A 351 0.65 -13.74 -12.22
N ARG A 352 0.43 -14.96 -11.72
CA ARG A 352 -0.93 -15.49 -11.44
C ARG A 352 -1.62 -14.72 -10.33
N MET A 353 -0.89 -14.34 -9.28
CA MET A 353 -1.42 -13.57 -8.16
C MET A 353 -1.62 -12.09 -8.52
N LYS A 354 -0.75 -11.52 -9.38
CA LYS A 354 -0.83 -10.12 -9.82
C LYS A 354 -0.43 -10.01 -11.30
N SER A 355 -1.39 -10.19 -12.20
CA SER A 355 -1.16 -10.15 -13.66
C SER A 355 -0.72 -8.77 -14.18
N SER A 356 -0.95 -7.71 -13.38
CA SER A 356 -0.42 -6.38 -13.65
C SER A 356 1.10 -6.30 -13.46
N LEU A 357 1.70 -7.12 -12.59
CA LEU A 357 3.11 -7.11 -12.22
C LEU A 357 3.99 -7.72 -13.32
N LEU A 358 4.50 -6.88 -14.22
CA LEU A 358 5.35 -7.32 -15.34
C LEU A 358 6.81 -7.70 -15.03
N PRO A 359 7.50 -7.16 -14.00
CA PRO A 359 8.90 -7.47 -13.76
C PRO A 359 9.27 -8.98 -13.72
N PRO A 360 8.47 -9.89 -13.10
CA PRO A 360 8.72 -11.33 -13.18
C PRO A 360 8.87 -11.86 -14.61
N LEU A 361 8.05 -11.37 -15.56
CA LEU A 361 8.08 -11.84 -16.94
C LEU A 361 9.33 -11.35 -17.70
N PHE A 362 9.74 -10.09 -17.49
CA PHE A 362 11.01 -9.57 -18.03
C PHE A 362 12.20 -10.36 -17.51
N ARG A 363 12.19 -10.70 -16.21
CA ARG A 363 13.28 -11.43 -15.55
C ARG A 363 13.35 -12.87 -16.07
N LEU A 364 12.22 -13.54 -16.21
CA LEU A 364 12.14 -14.86 -16.83
C LEU A 364 12.69 -14.85 -18.27
N CYS A 365 12.34 -13.83 -19.06
CA CYS A 365 12.89 -13.64 -20.41
C CYS A 365 14.41 -13.47 -20.41
N ALA A 366 14.92 -12.59 -19.55
CA ALA A 366 16.36 -12.36 -19.42
C ALA A 366 17.12 -13.64 -18.99
N TYR A 367 16.58 -14.38 -18.01
CA TYR A 367 17.19 -15.61 -17.49
C TYR A 367 17.31 -16.69 -18.58
N TYR A 368 16.23 -16.96 -19.32
CA TYR A 368 16.23 -17.96 -20.39
C TYR A 368 17.05 -17.51 -21.61
N ARG A 369 17.03 -16.22 -21.95
CA ARG A 369 17.88 -15.67 -23.01
C ARG A 369 19.36 -15.82 -22.67
N SER A 370 19.76 -15.52 -21.43
CA SER A 370 21.16 -15.64 -20.99
C SER A 370 21.68 -17.09 -21.02
N SER A 371 20.80 -18.08 -21.01
CA SER A 371 21.13 -19.50 -21.11
C SER A 371 20.88 -20.10 -22.50
N GLY A 372 20.59 -19.27 -23.53
CA GLY A 372 20.35 -19.74 -24.90
C GLY A 372 19.03 -20.50 -25.10
N ARG A 373 18.09 -20.40 -24.15
CA ARG A 373 16.81 -21.14 -24.12
C ARG A 373 15.60 -20.23 -24.35
N SER A 374 15.78 -19.04 -24.92
CA SER A 374 14.71 -18.03 -25.06
C SER A 374 13.49 -18.53 -25.83
N SER A 375 13.66 -19.44 -26.81
CA SER A 375 12.56 -20.02 -27.60
C SER A 375 11.59 -20.88 -26.78
N ALA A 376 12.02 -21.46 -25.67
CA ALA A 376 11.19 -22.35 -24.85
C ALA A 376 10.13 -21.61 -24.02
N ILE A 377 10.32 -20.31 -23.78
CA ILE A 377 9.51 -19.53 -22.83
C ILE A 377 8.03 -19.50 -23.24
N GLY A 378 7.75 -19.30 -24.53
CA GLY A 378 6.38 -19.23 -25.05
C GLY A 378 5.60 -20.50 -24.72
N ALA A 379 6.16 -21.66 -25.05
CA ALA A 379 5.53 -22.96 -24.76
C ALA A 379 5.35 -23.22 -23.26
N ILE A 380 6.33 -22.83 -22.43
CA ILE A 380 6.24 -22.98 -20.97
C ILE A 380 5.10 -22.14 -20.42
N LEU A 381 5.00 -20.88 -20.83
CA LEU A 381 4.01 -19.95 -20.30
C LEU A 381 2.60 -20.29 -20.74
N VAL A 382 2.39 -20.81 -21.95
CA VAL A 382 1.07 -21.26 -22.43
C VAL A 382 0.42 -22.26 -21.46
N SER A 383 1.21 -23.22 -20.95
CA SER A 383 0.71 -24.21 -19.99
C SER A 383 0.50 -23.67 -18.57
N LYS A 384 0.92 -22.43 -18.31
CA LYS A 384 1.08 -21.88 -16.96
C LYS A 384 0.34 -20.56 -16.75
N LEU A 385 0.03 -19.79 -17.77
CA LEU A 385 -0.69 -18.53 -17.66
C LEU A 385 -2.01 -18.65 -18.41
N HIS A 386 -3.09 -18.21 -17.77
CA HIS A 386 -4.38 -18.03 -18.43
C HIS A 386 -4.51 -16.57 -18.84
N CYS A 387 -4.75 -16.33 -20.12
CA CYS A 387 -4.94 -15.01 -20.71
C CYS A 387 -6.31 -15.01 -21.40
N PRO A 388 -7.36 -14.44 -20.78
CA PRO A 388 -8.74 -14.58 -21.25
C PRO A 388 -9.10 -13.63 -22.41
N ASP A 389 -8.24 -12.67 -22.72
CA ASP A 389 -8.53 -11.60 -23.68
C ASP A 389 -7.29 -11.22 -24.51
N GLU A 390 -7.52 -10.52 -25.62
CA GLU A 390 -6.46 -10.06 -26.52
C GLU A 390 -5.40 -9.23 -25.80
N ARG A 391 -5.84 -8.35 -24.88
CA ARG A 391 -4.95 -7.43 -24.17
C ARG A 391 -3.93 -8.16 -23.33
N SER A 392 -4.34 -9.18 -22.59
CA SER A 392 -3.48 -10.01 -21.75
C SER A 392 -2.52 -10.86 -22.60
N ILE A 393 -3.00 -11.42 -23.72
CA ILE A 393 -2.17 -12.16 -24.69
C ILE A 393 -1.08 -11.24 -25.28
N MET A 394 -1.47 -10.06 -25.76
CA MET A 394 -0.56 -9.06 -26.32
C MET A 394 0.44 -8.55 -25.29
N LYS A 395 0.03 -8.40 -24.03
CA LYS A 395 0.94 -7.96 -22.95
C LYS A 395 2.10 -8.93 -22.75
N VAL A 396 1.82 -10.24 -22.75
CA VAL A 396 2.86 -11.27 -22.62
C VAL A 396 3.76 -11.29 -23.85
N ALA A 397 3.18 -11.28 -25.05
CA ALA A 397 3.92 -11.24 -26.31
C ALA A 397 4.82 -9.98 -26.41
N GLY A 398 4.29 -8.82 -26.02
CA GLY A 398 5.01 -7.55 -26.01
C GLY A 398 6.22 -7.57 -25.08
N VAL A 399 6.10 -8.13 -23.86
CA VAL A 399 7.24 -8.29 -22.94
C VAL A 399 8.30 -9.26 -23.50
N MET A 400 7.89 -10.39 -24.08
CA MET A 400 8.81 -11.32 -24.73
C MET A 400 9.58 -10.63 -25.86
N ASN A 401 8.86 -9.93 -26.75
CA ASN A 401 9.44 -9.21 -27.87
C ASN A 401 10.41 -8.12 -27.41
N ALA A 402 9.97 -7.26 -26.47
CA ALA A 402 10.79 -6.21 -25.86
C ALA A 402 12.02 -6.75 -25.14
N SER A 403 11.99 -8.02 -24.70
CA SER A 403 13.10 -8.72 -24.06
C SER A 403 14.03 -9.43 -25.07
N GLY A 404 13.84 -9.27 -26.38
CA GLY A 404 14.62 -9.95 -27.41
C GLY A 404 14.30 -11.45 -27.54
N CYS A 405 13.13 -11.87 -27.07
CA CYS A 405 12.61 -13.24 -27.19
C CYS A 405 11.55 -13.31 -28.31
N GLY A 406 11.82 -12.69 -29.46
CA GLY A 406 10.85 -12.57 -30.57
C GLY A 406 10.29 -13.90 -31.07
N GLN A 407 11.12 -14.94 -31.18
CA GLN A 407 10.64 -16.28 -31.55
C GLN A 407 9.66 -16.88 -30.54
N ALA A 408 9.86 -16.62 -29.24
CA ALA A 408 8.92 -17.07 -28.21
C ALA A 408 7.62 -16.27 -28.24
N ALA A 409 7.69 -14.97 -28.53
CA ALA A 409 6.51 -14.13 -28.73
C ALA A 409 5.67 -14.62 -29.92
N LEU A 410 6.34 -14.99 -31.02
CA LEU A 410 5.69 -15.58 -32.19
C LEU A 410 4.98 -16.90 -31.84
N SER A 411 5.71 -17.86 -31.23
CA SER A 411 5.12 -19.15 -30.85
C SER A 411 3.97 -19.01 -29.84
N TRP A 412 4.04 -18.02 -28.94
CA TRP A 412 2.95 -17.67 -28.02
C TRP A 412 1.69 -17.21 -28.77
N LEU A 413 1.84 -16.28 -29.72
CA LEU A 413 0.72 -15.77 -30.52
C LEU A 413 0.13 -16.88 -31.42
N GLU A 414 0.98 -17.73 -32.02
CA GLU A 414 0.55 -18.86 -32.86
C GLU A 414 -0.29 -19.87 -32.08
N TRP A 415 0.12 -20.18 -30.85
CA TRP A 415 -0.63 -21.08 -30.00
C TRP A 415 -2.01 -20.51 -29.65
N HIS A 416 -2.09 -19.24 -29.26
CA HIS A 416 -3.37 -18.61 -28.94
C HIS A 416 -4.28 -18.51 -30.16
N ALA A 417 -3.79 -18.07 -31.32
CA ALA A 417 -4.59 -17.99 -32.54
C ALA A 417 -5.11 -19.37 -33.01
N SER A 418 -4.34 -20.45 -32.79
CA SER A 418 -4.76 -21.79 -33.20
C SER A 418 -5.76 -22.44 -32.25
N THR A 419 -5.71 -22.12 -30.95
CA THR A 419 -6.55 -22.74 -29.92
C THR A 419 -7.78 -21.92 -29.53
N GLU A 420 -7.82 -20.64 -29.91
CA GLU A 420 -8.96 -19.76 -29.63
C GLU A 420 -10.24 -20.24 -30.32
N LYS A 421 -11.33 -20.22 -29.55
CA LYS A 421 -12.67 -20.64 -30.00
C LYS A 421 -13.52 -19.45 -30.41
N ASP A 422 -13.32 -18.28 -29.80
CA ASP A 422 -14.01 -17.07 -30.21
C ASP A 422 -13.52 -16.62 -31.60
N SER A 423 -14.42 -16.56 -32.58
CA SER A 423 -14.07 -16.26 -33.96
C SER A 423 -13.50 -14.85 -34.15
N THR A 424 -13.95 -13.89 -33.33
CA THR A 424 -13.52 -12.49 -33.42
C THR A 424 -12.11 -12.33 -32.89
N LEU A 425 -11.85 -12.86 -31.69
CA LEU A 425 -10.52 -12.85 -31.07
C LEU A 425 -9.52 -13.66 -31.91
N LYS A 426 -9.94 -14.81 -32.43
CA LYS A 426 -9.12 -15.63 -33.33
C LYS A 426 -8.69 -14.87 -34.59
N GLN A 427 -9.63 -14.16 -35.22
CA GLN A 427 -9.31 -13.34 -36.39
C GLN A 427 -8.34 -12.21 -36.03
N SER A 428 -8.59 -11.50 -34.93
CA SER A 428 -7.70 -10.42 -34.45
C SER A 428 -6.28 -10.91 -34.18
N LEU A 429 -6.13 -12.05 -33.49
CA LEU A 429 -4.83 -12.68 -33.24
C LEU A 429 -4.14 -13.14 -34.52
N THR A 430 -4.91 -13.60 -35.52
CA THR A 430 -4.38 -13.98 -36.84
C THR A 430 -3.85 -12.77 -37.60
N ASP A 431 -4.56 -11.65 -37.56
CA ASP A 431 -4.11 -10.39 -38.18
C ASP A 431 -2.86 -9.85 -37.48
N LEU A 432 -2.81 -9.91 -36.14
CA LEU A 432 -1.63 -9.61 -35.33
C LEU A 432 -0.43 -10.49 -35.71
N LEU A 433 -0.62 -11.78 -35.95
CA LEU A 433 0.44 -12.70 -36.37
C LEU A 433 1.01 -12.34 -37.74
N VAL A 434 0.16 -11.94 -38.70
CA VAL A 434 0.59 -11.48 -40.02
C VAL A 434 1.48 -10.23 -39.88
N ARG A 435 1.03 -9.25 -39.09
CA ARG A 435 1.80 -8.04 -38.80
C ARG A 435 3.14 -8.37 -38.14
N PHE A 436 3.12 -9.21 -37.11
CA PHE A 436 4.32 -9.61 -36.38
C PHE A 436 5.36 -10.30 -37.30
N ARG A 437 4.93 -11.20 -38.20
CA ARG A 437 5.80 -11.87 -39.17
C ARG A 437 6.38 -10.92 -40.23
N SER A 438 5.67 -9.83 -40.53
CA SER A 438 6.16 -8.77 -41.42
C SER A 438 7.15 -7.80 -40.76
N GLY A 439 7.44 -7.98 -39.46
CA GLY A 439 8.32 -7.09 -38.69
C GLY A 439 7.60 -5.88 -38.09
N ASP A 440 6.29 -5.74 -38.31
CA ASP A 440 5.47 -4.71 -37.66
C ASP A 440 5.10 -5.16 -36.25
N HIS A 441 5.78 -4.58 -35.26
CA HIS A 441 5.53 -4.81 -33.84
C HIS A 441 4.73 -3.68 -33.16
N SER A 442 4.29 -2.66 -33.90
CA SER A 442 3.66 -1.46 -33.34
C SER A 442 2.36 -1.76 -32.57
N ALA A 443 1.68 -2.85 -32.91
CA ALA A 443 0.47 -3.29 -32.21
C ALA A 443 0.75 -3.87 -30.81
N LEU A 444 1.98 -4.31 -30.53
CA LEU A 444 2.33 -4.87 -29.23
C LEU A 444 2.68 -3.76 -28.24
N PRO A 445 2.30 -3.93 -26.96
CA PRO A 445 2.85 -3.12 -25.88
C PRO A 445 4.38 -3.11 -25.97
N PHE A 446 4.98 -1.93 -25.83
CA PHE A 446 6.43 -1.70 -25.91
C PHE A 446 7.05 -1.87 -27.32
N GLY A 447 6.23 -2.07 -28.37
CA GLY A 447 6.69 -2.32 -29.74
C GLY A 447 7.38 -1.15 -30.43
N GLU A 448 6.93 0.09 -30.20
CA GLU A 448 7.51 1.32 -30.78
C GLU A 448 8.97 1.56 -30.39
N ARG A 449 9.44 0.96 -29.29
CA ARG A 449 10.83 1.15 -28.83
C ARG A 449 11.85 0.26 -29.56
N LEU A 450 11.40 -0.74 -30.32
CA LEU A 450 12.28 -1.63 -31.09
C LEU A 450 12.48 -1.16 -32.54
N SER A 451 11.50 -0.51 -33.16
CA SER A 451 11.65 0.07 -34.50
C SER A 451 12.70 1.19 -34.52
N ALA A 452 12.70 2.06 -33.50
CA ALA A 452 13.68 3.14 -33.36
C ALA A 452 15.12 2.66 -33.13
N ALA A 453 15.32 1.48 -32.53
CA ALA A 453 16.65 0.91 -32.31
C ALA A 453 17.25 0.30 -33.58
N ASN A 454 16.41 -0.22 -34.50
CA ASN A 454 16.85 -0.74 -35.79
C ASN A 454 17.07 0.36 -36.85
N GLU A 455 16.48 1.55 -36.68
CA GLU A 455 16.73 2.70 -37.57
C GLU A 455 18.02 3.47 -37.23
N GLN A 456 18.58 3.29 -36.02
CA GLN A 456 19.81 3.98 -35.59
C GLN A 456 21.13 3.33 -36.04
N GLU A 457 21.11 2.19 -36.74
CA GLU A 457 22.31 1.61 -37.36
C GLU A 457 22.66 2.21 -38.75
N GLY A 458 21.94 3.23 -39.21
CA GLY A 458 22.22 3.87 -40.50
C GLY A 458 21.76 5.33 -40.61
N GLY A 459 22.42 6.25 -39.91
CA GLY A 459 22.24 7.68 -40.16
C GLY A 459 22.79 8.59 -39.08
N GLU A 460 23.63 9.54 -39.48
CA GLU A 460 24.25 10.54 -38.61
C GLU A 460 23.24 11.31 -37.75
N ALA A 461 23.64 11.53 -36.51
CA ALA A 461 22.87 12.14 -35.44
C ALA A 461 22.25 13.51 -35.78
N ARG A 462 20.98 13.68 -35.42
CA ARG A 462 20.41 14.98 -35.04
C ARG A 462 19.82 14.91 -33.65
N GLU A 463 20.49 15.61 -32.73
CA GLU A 463 20.02 15.89 -31.38
C GLU A 463 18.70 16.67 -31.40
N GLN A 464 17.66 16.08 -30.81
CA GLN A 464 16.63 16.86 -30.11
C GLN A 464 16.52 16.33 -28.67
N ARG A 465 16.93 17.18 -27.73
CA ARG A 465 16.81 16.97 -26.29
C ARG A 465 15.34 17.02 -25.87
N VAL A 466 14.83 15.89 -25.39
CA VAL A 466 13.78 15.86 -24.36
C VAL A 466 14.34 15.03 -23.20
N SER A 467 14.56 15.69 -22.07
CA SER A 467 15.15 15.06 -20.88
C SER A 467 14.12 14.23 -20.12
N SER A 468 14.04 12.95 -20.44
CA SER A 468 13.63 11.93 -19.48
C SER A 468 14.48 10.71 -19.75
N LYS A 469 15.55 10.50 -18.96
CA LYS A 469 16.33 9.25 -19.05
C LYS A 469 15.36 8.10 -18.82
N SER A 470 15.20 7.23 -19.81
CA SER A 470 14.31 6.08 -19.66
C SER A 470 14.87 5.12 -18.62
N TRP A 471 14.02 4.35 -17.96
CA TRP A 471 14.44 3.33 -16.99
C TRP A 471 15.44 2.32 -17.59
N ARG A 472 15.40 2.15 -18.92
CA ARG A 472 16.29 1.27 -19.69
C ARG A 472 17.68 1.88 -19.81
N ASP A 473 17.80 3.17 -20.07
CA ASP A 473 19.10 3.88 -20.13
C ASP A 473 19.82 3.88 -18.78
N LEU A 474 19.06 3.94 -17.67
CA LEU A 474 19.57 3.79 -16.31
C LEU A 474 19.97 2.35 -15.97
N ALA A 475 19.28 1.36 -16.54
CA ALA A 475 19.58 -0.06 -16.36
C ALA A 475 20.79 -0.50 -17.20
N ASP A 476 20.89 -0.03 -18.45
CA ASP A 476 21.96 -0.36 -19.39
C ASP A 476 23.26 0.36 -19.04
N ALA A 477 23.22 1.63 -18.63
CA ALA A 477 24.40 2.33 -18.10
C ALA A 477 24.95 1.65 -16.82
N ARG A 478 24.07 1.03 -16.02
CA ARG A 478 24.46 0.21 -14.86
C ARG A 478 25.01 -1.16 -15.27
N LEU A 479 24.49 -1.74 -16.36
CA LEU A 479 24.97 -3.01 -16.93
C LEU A 479 26.36 -2.87 -17.57
N ASP A 480 26.68 -1.71 -18.15
CA ASP A 480 28.01 -1.42 -18.71
C ASP A 480 29.08 -1.18 -17.65
N LEU A 481 28.72 -0.54 -16.53
CA LEU A 481 29.57 -0.48 -15.33
C LEU A 481 29.81 -1.88 -14.73
N PHE A 482 28.82 -2.75 -14.84
CA PHE A 482 28.82 -4.13 -14.31
C PHE A 482 29.76 -5.08 -15.07
N GLN A 483 30.07 -4.83 -16.34
CA GLN A 483 30.99 -5.67 -17.12
C GLN A 483 32.47 -5.36 -16.86
N LYS A 484 32.80 -4.20 -16.28
CA LYS A 484 34.20 -3.73 -16.12
C LYS A 484 34.89 -4.19 -14.82
N SER A 485 34.18 -4.70 -13.82
CA SER A 485 34.79 -5.13 -12.54
C SER A 485 34.83 -6.66 -12.40
N ARG A 486 35.97 -7.27 -12.75
CA ARG A 486 36.25 -8.69 -12.47
C ARG A 486 36.56 -8.90 -10.98
N ARG A 487 35.59 -9.43 -10.21
CA ARG A 487 35.78 -10.37 -9.08
C ARG A 487 34.39 -10.97 -8.73
N THR A 488 34.28 -12.28 -8.97
CA THR A 488 33.14 -13.22 -8.74
C THR A 488 31.71 -12.71 -8.99
N ALA A 489 31.29 -12.81 -10.26
CA ALA A 489 30.03 -12.29 -10.80
C ALA A 489 28.74 -12.95 -10.28
N LEU A 490 28.77 -14.04 -9.52
CA LEU A 490 27.56 -14.72 -9.03
C LEU A 490 27.07 -14.15 -7.69
N GLU A 491 27.99 -13.86 -6.76
CA GLU A 491 27.69 -13.31 -5.43
C GLU A 491 27.24 -11.84 -5.49
N GLN A 492 27.86 -11.03 -6.35
CA GLN A 492 27.45 -9.63 -6.55
C GLN A 492 26.12 -9.47 -7.33
N ARG A 493 25.73 -10.46 -8.15
CA ARG A 493 24.43 -10.49 -8.84
C ARG A 493 23.26 -10.74 -7.89
N ALA A 494 23.50 -11.51 -6.82
CA ALA A 494 22.54 -11.66 -5.73
C ALA A 494 22.41 -10.36 -4.93
N ILE A 495 23.53 -9.72 -4.57
CA ILE A 495 23.56 -8.55 -3.68
C ILE A 495 23.01 -7.27 -4.36
N THR A 496 23.29 -7.04 -5.65
CA THR A 496 22.82 -5.82 -6.35
C THR A 496 21.35 -5.90 -6.75
N ALA A 497 20.86 -7.11 -6.99
CA ALA A 497 19.47 -7.42 -7.29
C ALA A 497 18.47 -7.02 -6.20
N ILE A 498 18.92 -6.98 -4.96
CA ILE A 498 18.08 -6.77 -3.78
C ILE A 498 18.05 -5.28 -3.39
N ARG A 499 18.96 -4.45 -3.95
CA ARG A 499 19.05 -3.00 -3.69
C ARG A 499 17.98 -2.13 -4.39
N ILE A 500 16.95 -2.70 -5.03
CA ILE A 500 15.93 -1.92 -5.78
C ILE A 500 14.48 -2.32 -5.44
N GLN A 501 14.15 -2.48 -4.16
CA GLN A 501 12.75 -2.45 -3.71
C GLN A 501 12.64 -1.75 -2.35
N LEU A 502 13.05 -0.48 -2.30
CA LEU A 502 12.57 0.40 -1.23
C LEU A 502 11.10 0.77 -1.52
N PRO A 503 10.20 0.70 -0.51
CA PRO A 503 8.74 0.71 -0.65
C PRO A 503 8.08 2.03 -1.10
N PHE A 504 8.84 2.99 -1.64
CA PHE A 504 8.32 4.32 -2.00
C PHE A 504 7.81 4.49 -3.45
N TYR A 505 7.46 3.40 -4.14
CA TYR A 505 7.01 3.47 -5.54
C TYR A 505 5.88 2.49 -5.86
N GLU A 506 4.83 2.46 -5.03
CA GLU A 506 3.51 2.02 -5.49
C GLU A 506 2.71 3.23 -5.99
N GLY A 507 3.04 3.66 -7.20
CA GLY A 507 2.13 4.38 -8.07
C GLY A 507 1.99 3.60 -9.36
N TRP A 508 1.02 2.69 -9.41
CA TRP A 508 0.54 2.00 -10.61
C TRP A 508 -0.95 1.72 -10.50
#